data_AF-A0A8H3MCA9-F1
#
_entry.id   AF-A0A8H3MCA9-F1
#
_cell.length_a   1.000
_cell.length_b   1.000
_cell.length_c   1.000
_cell.angle_alpha   90.00
_cell.angle_beta   90.00
_cell.angle_gamma   90.00
#
_symmetry.space_group_name_H-M   'P 1'
#
loop_
_entity.id
_entity.type
_entity.pdbx_description
1 polymer ?
#
loop_
_entity_poly.entity_id
_entity_poly.type
_entity_poly.pdbx_seq_one_letter_code
_entity_poly.pdbx_strand_id
1 'polypeptide(L)'
;MSDQTSEEQDPSSDTAQNIVCMFKKANKLGQEAILYWYYFIEKYDKRIDNLVAGGVKKKTATSMVYQEIKQLLPDITDVNLYQKILRARKLYKLFSTLGLEKIKQVSYNHNDEEGIEGLYKKKRI
;
A
#
# COMPACT_ATOMS: atom_id res chain seq x y z
N MET A 1 -13.97 -2.14 -36.21
CA MET A 1 -14.07 -0.71 -35.89
C MET A 1 -15.36 -0.50 -35.12
N SER A 2 -15.24 -0.35 -33.80
CA SER A 2 -16.24 0.29 -32.96
C SER A 2 -15.44 1.00 -31.88
N ASP A 3 -15.37 2.32 -31.99
CA ASP A 3 -14.80 3.22 -31.00
C ASP A 3 -15.55 3.01 -29.68
N GLN A 4 -14.87 2.45 -28.68
CA GLN A 4 -15.26 2.67 -27.29
C GLN A 4 -14.44 3.85 -26.81
N THR A 5 -15.02 5.03 -27.04
CA THR A 5 -14.67 6.29 -26.42
C THR A 5 -14.52 6.03 -24.92
N SER A 6 -13.28 6.06 -24.44
CA SER A 6 -12.97 6.22 -23.02
C SER A 6 -13.44 7.62 -22.66
N GLU A 7 -14.72 7.77 -22.36
CA GLU A 7 -15.25 9.01 -21.83
C GLU A 7 -14.54 9.26 -20.50
N GLU A 8 -13.64 10.26 -20.51
CA GLU A 8 -13.28 10.99 -19.30
C GLU A 8 -14.58 11.53 -18.70
N GLN A 9 -15.17 10.76 -17.79
CA GLN A 9 -16.28 11.21 -16.96
C GLN A 9 -15.84 12.49 -16.24
N ASP A 10 -16.58 13.58 -16.45
CA ASP A 10 -16.35 14.87 -15.83
C ASP A 10 -16.30 14.68 -14.30
N PRO A 11 -15.16 14.92 -13.64
CA PRO A 11 -15.04 14.77 -12.19
C PRO A 11 -15.94 15.73 -11.40
N SER A 12 -16.58 16.71 -12.05
CA SER A 12 -17.45 17.71 -11.41
C SER A 12 -18.93 17.31 -11.25
N SER A 13 -19.37 16.19 -11.84
CA SER A 13 -20.76 15.72 -11.74
C SER A 13 -21.01 14.99 -10.43
N ASP A 14 -21.95 15.44 -9.59
CA ASP A 14 -22.32 14.79 -8.32
C ASP A 14 -23.17 13.51 -8.48
N THR A 15 -23.11 12.84 -9.63
CA THR A 15 -23.84 11.60 -9.88
C THR A 15 -23.31 10.46 -9.00
N ALA A 16 -24.19 9.52 -8.67
CA ALA A 16 -23.83 8.33 -7.90
C ALA A 16 -22.71 7.52 -8.59
N GLN A 17 -22.70 7.48 -9.93
CA GLN A 17 -21.66 6.81 -10.72
C GLN A 17 -20.29 7.47 -10.52
N ASN A 18 -20.21 8.80 -10.53
CA ASN A 18 -18.95 9.51 -10.29
C ASN A 18 -18.46 9.29 -8.84
N ILE A 19 -19.35 9.34 -7.85
CA ILE A 19 -19.01 9.03 -6.44
C ILE A 19 -18.42 7.62 -6.32
N VAL A 20 -19.05 6.61 -6.93
CA VAL A 20 -18.56 5.23 -6.94
C VAL A 20 -17.20 5.12 -7.65
N CYS A 21 -17.02 5.83 -8.76
CA CYS A 21 -15.75 5.87 -9.49
C CYS A 21 -14.62 6.41 -8.61
N MET A 22 -14.84 7.55 -7.93
CA MET A 22 -13.87 8.15 -7.02
C MET A 22 -13.54 7.22 -5.84
N PHE A 23 -14.54 6.55 -5.26
CA PHE A 23 -14.33 5.57 -4.19
C PHE A 23 -13.44 4.39 -4.66
N LYS A 24 -13.75 3.79 -5.82
CA LYS A 24 -12.95 2.69 -6.39
C LYS A 24 -11.50 3.13 -6.61
N LYS A 25 -11.28 4.33 -7.14
CA LYS A 25 -9.94 4.90 -7.37
C LYS A 25 -9.18 5.15 -6.06
N ALA A 26 -9.83 5.73 -5.05
CA ALA A 26 -9.24 5.96 -3.73
C ALA A 26 -8.84 4.65 -3.04
N ASN A 27 -9.70 3.61 -3.11
CA ASN A 27 -9.41 2.30 -2.56
C ASN A 27 -8.20 1.64 -3.25
N LYS A 28 -8.14 1.70 -4.59
CA LYS A 28 -7.00 1.18 -5.37
C LYS A 28 -5.69 1.88 -5.00
N LEU A 29 -5.68 3.22 -4.97
CA LEU A 29 -4.50 4.00 -4.57
C LEU A 29 -4.09 3.70 -3.12
N GLY A 30 -5.05 3.52 -2.21
CA GLY A 30 -4.78 3.14 -0.83
C GLY A 30 -4.09 1.79 -0.69
N GLN A 31 -4.51 0.79 -1.47
CA GLN A 31 -3.88 -0.53 -1.50
C GLN A 31 -2.48 -0.50 -2.08
N GLU A 32 -2.30 0.22 -3.19
CA GLU A 32 -1.00 0.41 -3.80
C GLU A 32 -0.04 1.10 -2.84
N ALA A 33 -0.51 2.12 -2.12
CA ALA A 33 0.26 2.76 -1.06
C ALA A 33 0.66 1.77 0.04
N ILE A 34 -0.28 0.94 0.54
CA ILE A 34 0.02 -0.09 1.56
C ILE A 34 1.08 -1.08 1.04
N LEU A 35 0.96 -1.52 -0.21
CA LEU A 35 1.90 -2.45 -0.84
C LEU A 35 3.31 -1.86 -0.92
N TYR A 36 3.44 -0.60 -1.36
CA TYR A 36 4.74 0.05 -1.41
C TYR A 36 5.31 0.35 -0.02
N TRP A 37 4.49 0.64 0.99
CA TRP A 37 4.98 0.74 2.37
C TRP A 37 5.53 -0.60 2.88
N TYR A 38 4.87 -1.71 2.54
CA TYR A 38 5.37 -3.06 2.85
C TYR A 38 6.73 -3.31 2.21
N TYR A 39 6.87 -3.09 0.89
CA TYR A 39 8.14 -3.30 0.20
C TYR A 39 9.24 -2.34 0.64
N PHE A 40 8.87 -1.08 0.95
CA PHE A 40 9.81 -0.10 1.48
C PHE A 40 10.48 -0.61 2.74
N ILE A 41 9.70 -1.08 3.73
CA ILE A 41 10.28 -1.48 5.00
C ILE A 41 11.03 -2.81 4.90
N GLU A 42 10.58 -3.73 4.06
CA GLU A 42 11.31 -4.97 3.75
C GLU A 42 12.71 -4.65 3.20
N LYS A 43 12.81 -3.74 2.23
CA LYS A 43 14.12 -3.31 1.68
C LYS A 43 14.96 -2.53 2.69
N TYR A 44 14.33 -1.69 3.49
CA TYR A 44 14.98 -0.93 4.55
C TYR A 44 15.64 -1.85 5.59
N ASP A 45 14.86 -2.78 6.15
CA ASP A 45 15.35 -3.72 7.16
C ASP A 45 16.37 -4.70 6.55
N LYS A 46 16.18 -5.16 5.30
CA LYS A 46 17.18 -5.98 4.57
C LYS A 46 18.52 -5.26 4.39
N ARG A 47 18.51 -3.95 4.11
CA ARG A 47 19.75 -3.17 4.00
C ARG A 47 20.45 -3.07 5.35
N ILE A 48 19.71 -2.92 6.44
CA ILE A 48 20.27 -2.95 7.81
C ILE A 48 20.90 -4.32 8.08
N ASP A 49 20.20 -5.40 7.77
CA ASP A 49 20.68 -6.76 8.01
C ASP A 49 21.95 -7.07 7.20
N ASN A 50 22.04 -6.60 5.95
CA ASN A 50 23.26 -6.72 5.14
C ASN A 50 24.47 -6.01 5.78
N LEU A 51 24.28 -4.81 6.33
CA LEU A 51 25.34 -4.09 7.04
C LEU A 51 25.74 -4.82 8.33
N VAL A 52 24.75 -5.38 9.04
CA VAL A 52 25.00 -6.16 10.25
C VAL A 52 25.77 -7.44 9.93
N ALA A 53 25.42 -8.14 8.85
CA ALA A 53 26.16 -9.31 8.36
C ALA A 53 27.61 -8.94 7.97
N GLY A 54 27.85 -7.71 7.52
CA GLY A 54 29.18 -7.15 7.29
C GLY A 54 29.94 -6.70 8.55
N GLY A 55 29.42 -6.97 9.75
CA GLY A 55 30.08 -6.66 11.03
C GLY A 55 29.72 -5.29 11.63
N VAL A 56 28.84 -4.52 11.01
CA VAL A 56 28.39 -3.24 11.57
C VAL A 56 27.42 -3.49 12.73
N LYS A 57 27.61 -2.80 13.86
CA LYS A 57 26.66 -2.88 14.99
C LYS A 57 25.26 -2.46 14.53
N LYS A 58 24.21 -3.19 14.93
CA LYS A 58 22.81 -2.95 14.51
C LYS A 58 22.35 -1.50 14.67
N LYS A 59 22.67 -0.85 15.79
CA LYS A 59 22.34 0.57 16.04
C LYS A 59 22.99 1.49 15.00
N THR A 60 24.27 1.25 14.70
CA THR A 60 25.04 2.00 13.69
C THR A 60 24.48 1.74 12.29
N ALA A 61 24.23 0.48 11.92
CA ALA A 61 23.63 0.13 10.63
C ALA A 61 22.27 0.79 10.42
N THR A 62 21.40 0.78 11.45
CA THR A 62 20.10 1.46 11.40
C THR A 62 20.27 2.97 11.18
N SER A 63 21.21 3.61 11.89
CA SER A 63 21.49 5.03 11.72
C SER A 63 22.04 5.34 10.33
N MET A 64 22.90 4.50 9.78
CA MET A 64 23.47 4.69 8.44
C MET A 64 22.37 4.68 7.38
N VAL A 65 21.53 3.63 7.36
CA VAL A 65 20.43 3.53 6.38
C VAL A 65 19.43 4.67 6.53
N TYR A 66 19.14 5.08 7.77
CA TYR A 66 18.28 6.23 8.02
C TYR A 66 18.86 7.53 7.42
N GLN A 67 20.15 7.80 7.63
CA GLN A 67 20.79 9.00 7.09
C GLN A 67 20.91 8.97 5.57
N GLU A 68 21.21 7.82 4.96
CA GLU A 68 21.23 7.66 3.50
C GLU A 68 19.87 8.03 2.87
N ILE A 69 18.76 7.55 3.44
CA ILE A 69 17.41 7.88 2.96
C ILE A 69 17.12 9.37 3.14
N LYS A 70 17.48 9.93 4.30
CA LYS A 70 17.27 11.35 4.59
C LYS A 70 18.04 12.25 3.61
N GLN A 71 19.28 11.90 3.28
CA GLN A 71 20.08 12.63 2.29
C GLN A 71 19.44 12.62 0.90
N LEU A 72 18.77 11.52 0.53
CA LEU A 72 18.05 11.39 -0.74
C LEU A 72 16.66 12.04 -0.72
N LEU A 73 16.17 12.46 0.45
CA LEU A 73 14.87 13.10 0.65
C LEU A 73 15.05 14.39 1.47
N PRO A 74 15.73 15.41 0.95
CA PRO A 74 16.12 16.58 1.74
C PRO A 74 14.95 17.34 2.37
N ASP A 75 13.75 17.26 1.76
CA ASP A 75 12.54 17.93 2.24
C ASP A 75 11.81 17.16 3.35
N ILE A 76 12.23 15.93 3.67
CA ILE A 76 11.57 15.14 4.73
C ILE A 76 12.12 15.52 6.11
N THR A 77 11.23 15.86 7.02
CA THR A 77 11.62 16.09 8.42
C THR A 77 11.91 14.76 9.13
N ASP A 78 12.78 14.79 10.14
CA ASP A 78 13.12 13.58 10.92
C ASP A 78 11.90 12.92 11.54
N VAL A 79 11.01 13.74 12.12
CA VAL A 79 9.78 13.26 12.75
C VAL A 79 8.90 12.53 11.74
N ASN A 80 8.78 13.06 10.52
CA ASN A 80 7.95 12.48 9.47
C ASN A 80 8.54 11.16 8.94
N LEU A 81 9.85 11.12 8.67
CA LEU A 81 10.53 9.89 8.23
C LEU A 81 10.42 8.79 9.28
N TYR A 82 10.69 9.12 10.55
CA TYR A 82 10.57 8.19 11.66
C TYR A 82 9.15 7.62 11.79
N GLN A 83 8.13 8.48 11.75
CA GLN A 83 6.73 8.05 11.80
C GLN A 83 6.34 7.14 10.62
N LYS A 84 6.82 7.44 9.41
CA LYS A 84 6.59 6.60 8.21
C LYS A 84 7.23 5.22 8.37
N ILE A 85 8.47 5.14 8.86
CA ILE A 85 9.14 3.86 9.15
C ILE A 85 8.36 3.05 10.19
N LEU A 86 7.91 3.68 11.29
CA LEU A 86 7.11 3.01 12.31
C LEU A 86 5.79 2.47 11.75
N ARG A 87 5.10 3.27 10.92
CA ARG A 87 3.87 2.86 10.25
C ARG A 87 4.11 1.68 9.30
N ALA A 88 5.18 1.75 8.50
CA ALA A 88 5.54 0.70 7.57
C ALA A 88 5.87 -0.62 8.31
N ARG A 89 6.61 -0.56 9.43
CA ARG A 89 6.87 -1.75 10.28
C ARG A 89 5.60 -2.41 10.80
N LYS A 90 4.61 -1.61 11.23
CA LYS A 90 3.30 -2.14 11.67
C LYS A 90 2.57 -2.84 10.52
N LEU A 91 2.56 -2.23 9.32
CA LEU A 91 1.97 -2.82 8.13
C LEU A 91 2.66 -4.13 7.74
N TYR A 92 4.00 -4.15 7.72
CA TYR A 92 4.76 -5.35 7.41
C TYR A 92 4.45 -6.49 8.36
N LYS A 93 4.47 -6.25 9.69
CA LYS A 93 4.11 -7.27 10.67
C LYS A 93 2.70 -7.84 10.47
N LEU A 94 1.75 -6.97 10.12
CA LEU A 94 0.37 -7.39 9.86
C LEU A 94 0.29 -8.30 8.63
N PHE A 95 0.87 -7.86 7.51
CA PHE A 95 0.75 -8.56 6.23
C PHE A 95 1.74 -9.70 6.03
N SER A 96 2.84 -9.74 6.78
CA SER A 96 3.72 -10.92 6.82
C SER A 96 3.04 -12.12 7.47
N THR A 97 2.03 -11.87 8.31
CA THR A 97 1.21 -12.91 8.96
C THR A 97 -0.01 -13.28 8.11
N LEU A 98 -0.69 -12.27 7.54
CA LEU A 98 -1.93 -12.45 6.79
C LEU A 98 -1.73 -12.85 5.32
N GLY A 99 -0.50 -12.67 4.79
CA GLY A 99 -0.19 -12.87 3.39
C GLY A 99 -0.39 -11.62 2.53
N LEU A 100 0.49 -11.44 1.54
CA LEU A 100 0.46 -10.31 0.60
C LEU A 100 -0.77 -10.33 -0.30
N GLU A 101 -1.34 -11.51 -0.55
CA GLU A 101 -2.59 -11.69 -1.29
C GLU A 101 -3.75 -10.95 -0.63
N LYS A 102 -3.71 -10.71 0.69
CA LYS A 102 -4.75 -9.92 1.39
C LYS A 102 -4.65 -8.43 1.10
N ILE A 103 -3.48 -7.91 0.74
CA ILE A 103 -3.35 -6.54 0.22
C ILE A 103 -3.97 -6.46 -1.19
N LYS A 104 -3.76 -7.50 -2.00
CA LYS A 104 -4.24 -7.59 -3.39
C LYS A 104 -5.73 -7.94 -3.51
N GLN A 105 -6.32 -8.67 -2.57
CA GLN A 105 -7.74 -9.07 -2.61
C GLN A 105 -8.70 -7.91 -2.35
N VAL A 106 -8.28 -6.85 -1.64
CA VAL A 106 -9.08 -5.62 -1.56
C VAL A 106 -9.20 -4.97 -2.95
N SER A 107 -8.32 -5.32 -3.90
CA SER A 107 -8.25 -4.79 -5.28
C SER A 107 -9.20 -5.48 -6.26
N TYR A 108 -9.58 -6.73 -6.00
CA TYR A 108 -10.24 -7.59 -7.02
C TYR A 108 -11.72 -7.90 -6.77
N ASN A 109 -12.31 -7.42 -5.68
CA ASN A 109 -13.76 -7.52 -5.48
C ASN A 109 -14.54 -6.45 -6.26
N HIS A 110 -14.24 -6.25 -7.55
CA HIS A 110 -15.20 -5.74 -8.53
C HIS A 110 -14.68 -5.83 -9.97
N ASN A 111 -14.61 -7.05 -10.52
CA ASN A 111 -14.79 -7.20 -11.97
C ASN A 111 -15.99 -8.08 -12.34
N ASP A 112 -16.61 -8.80 -11.42
CA ASP A 112 -17.79 -9.59 -11.74
C ASP A 112 -18.95 -9.24 -10.80
N GLU A 113 -20.02 -8.70 -11.38
CA GLU A 113 -21.29 -8.38 -10.71
C GLU A 113 -22.00 -9.61 -10.09
N GLU A 114 -21.43 -10.82 -10.16
CA GLU A 114 -21.99 -12.03 -9.55
C GLU A 114 -21.57 -12.28 -8.08
N GLY A 115 -20.58 -11.55 -7.55
CA GLY A 115 -20.00 -11.86 -6.23
C GLY A 115 -20.83 -11.47 -5.00
N ILE A 116 -21.86 -10.64 -5.13
CA ILE A 116 -22.61 -10.09 -3.98
C ILE A 116 -23.78 -11.01 -3.57
N GLU A 117 -24.38 -11.77 -4.49
CA GLU A 117 -25.46 -12.73 -4.19
C GLU A 117 -24.98 -13.92 -3.34
N GLY A 118 -23.72 -14.33 -3.48
CA GLY A 118 -23.16 -15.51 -2.79
C GLY A 118 -22.92 -15.36 -1.29
N LEU A 119 -22.78 -14.13 -0.78
CA LEU A 119 -22.47 -13.89 0.63
C LEU A 119 -23.72 -13.72 1.51
N TYR A 120 -24.87 -13.33 0.94
CA TYR A 120 -26.11 -13.17 1.71
C TYR A 120 -26.91 -14.48 1.88
N LYS A 121 -26.67 -15.51 1.06
CA LYS A 121 -27.33 -16.83 1.23
C LYS A 121 -26.67 -17.75 2.27
N LYS A 122 -25.41 -17.54 2.65
CA LYS A 122 -24.68 -18.46 3.56
C LYS A 122 -24.85 -18.14 5.06
N LYS A 123 -25.71 -17.19 5.40
CA LYS A 123 -26.03 -16.82 6.80
C LYS A 123 -27.46 -17.17 7.25
N ARG A 124 -28.13 -18.06 6.51
CA ARG A 124 -29.41 -18.67 6.93
C ARG A 124 -29.31 -20.19 6.78
N ILE A 125 -28.76 -20.82 7.81
CA ILE A 125 -29.17 -22.16 8.26
C ILE A 125 -29.30 -22.05 9.78
#